data_AF-A0A1I7W436-F1
#
_entry.id   AF-A0A1I7W436-F1
#
_cell.length_a   1.000
_cell.length_b   1.000
_cell.length_c   1.000
_cell.angle_alpha   90.00
_cell.angle_beta   90.00
_cell.angle_gamma   90.00
#
_symmetry.space_group_name_H-M   'P 1'
#
loop_
_entity.id
_entity.type
_entity.pdbx_description
1 polymer ?
#
loop_
_entity_poly.entity_id
_entity_poly.type
_entity_poly.pdbx_seq_one_letter_code
_entity_poly.pdbx_strand_id
1 'polypeptide(L)'
;MFKIGNLFMVFELFISYLAGIDGYVLESTALTEFDFENAELLTKDELYNPNALSLEEVNKHRSDIRGPIASKKRFRRNGINKPTKLWPGGKIPYSISPHYTNLERALLARAIKQYHDKTCLRFVPRSLYEGDYLFIGKIDGCFSEVGRTNGVQVLSLDDGCLEYTTIIHEMMHVVGFYHEHG
;
A
#
# COMPACT_ATOMS: atom_id res chain seq x y z
N MET A 1 37.62 9.87 -23.50
CA MET A 1 36.18 10.21 -23.41
C MET A 1 35.51 9.13 -22.57
N PHE A 2 35.58 9.24 -21.24
CA PHE A 2 34.92 8.32 -20.30
C PHE A 2 33.59 8.96 -19.86
N LYS A 3 32.52 8.16 -19.92
CA LYS A 3 31.12 8.59 -19.73
C LYS A 3 30.88 9.12 -18.31
N ILE A 4 30.35 10.34 -18.23
CA ILE A 4 29.97 11.09 -17.01
C ILE A 4 28.75 10.47 -16.26
N GLY A 5 28.12 9.43 -16.80
CA GLY A 5 26.89 8.83 -16.23
C GLY A 5 27.07 7.96 -14.97
N ASN A 6 28.27 7.40 -14.72
CA ASN A 6 28.44 6.45 -13.61
C ASN A 6 28.68 7.09 -12.24
N LEU A 7 29.12 8.35 -12.19
CA LEU A 7 29.45 9.02 -10.92
C LEU A 7 28.21 9.55 -10.19
N PHE A 8 27.18 9.95 -10.94
CA PHE A 8 25.91 10.44 -10.39
C PHE A 8 25.13 9.33 -9.68
N MET A 9 25.07 8.14 -10.28
CA MET A 9 24.37 6.99 -9.71
C MET A 9 25.03 6.48 -8.41
N VAL A 10 26.37 6.53 -8.34
CA VAL A 10 27.12 6.13 -7.14
C VAL A 10 26.92 7.14 -6.00
N PHE A 11 26.71 8.42 -6.31
CA PHE A 11 26.48 9.47 -5.32
C PHE A 11 25.10 9.35 -4.65
N GLU A 12 24.04 9.07 -5.43
CA GLU A 12 22.68 8.81 -4.92
C GLU A 12 22.62 7.57 -4.00
N LEU A 13 23.33 6.50 -4.38
CA LEU A 13 23.44 5.28 -3.58
C LEU A 13 24.21 5.51 -2.27
N PHE A 14 25.21 6.40 -2.28
CA PHE A 14 25.98 6.77 -1.09
C PHE A 14 25.18 7.63 -0.11
N ILE A 15 24.37 8.58 -0.61
CA ILE A 15 23.46 9.38 0.21
C ILE A 15 22.40 8.50 0.88
N SER A 16 21.86 7.52 0.14
CA SER A 16 20.88 6.55 0.65
C SER A 16 21.45 5.71 1.81
N TYR A 17 22.68 5.22 1.68
CA TYR A 17 23.36 4.45 2.74
C TYR A 17 23.67 5.29 3.99
N LEU A 18 24.08 6.55 3.82
CA LEU A 18 24.45 7.43 4.94
C LEU A 18 23.25 8.00 5.72
N ALA A 19 22.12 8.22 5.05
CA ALA A 19 20.92 8.74 5.69
C ALA A 19 19.99 7.65 6.26
N GLY A 20 20.38 6.37 6.18
CA GLY A 20 19.58 5.24 6.69
C GLY A 20 18.22 5.12 6.01
N ILE A 21 18.11 5.68 4.80
CA ILE A 21 16.90 5.64 3.98
C ILE A 21 17.03 4.42 3.10
N ASP A 22 16.15 3.45 3.27
CA ASP A 22 16.01 2.35 2.31
C ASP A 22 15.82 2.98 0.92
N GLY A 23 16.63 2.59 -0.08
CA GLY A 23 16.66 3.20 -1.41
C GLY A 23 15.27 3.28 -2.09
N TYR A 24 14.33 2.44 -1.64
CA TYR A 24 12.91 2.45 -1.99
C TYR A 24 12.19 3.79 -1.73
N VAL A 25 12.63 4.59 -0.77
CA VAL A 25 11.95 5.84 -0.39
C VAL A 25 12.26 6.98 -1.37
N LEU A 26 13.45 7.00 -1.99
CA LEU A 26 13.86 8.08 -2.89
C LEU A 26 13.26 7.96 -4.30
N GLU A 27 12.96 6.75 -4.76
CA GLU A 27 12.37 6.47 -6.09
C GLU A 27 10.84 6.28 -6.07
N SER A 28 10.20 6.47 -4.92
CA SER A 28 8.75 6.29 -4.82
C SER A 28 7.98 7.34 -5.62
N THR A 29 6.92 6.92 -6.31
CA THR A 29 6.05 7.77 -7.13
C THR A 29 4.67 7.91 -6.50
N ALA A 30 3.77 8.65 -7.15
CA ALA A 30 2.34 8.67 -6.81
C ALA A 30 1.52 8.25 -8.03
N LEU A 31 0.24 7.92 -7.82
CA LEU A 31 -0.70 7.74 -8.92
C LEU A 31 -1.00 9.10 -9.57
N THR A 32 -1.16 9.06 -10.88
CA THR A 32 -1.41 10.19 -11.76
C THR A 32 -2.86 10.18 -12.25
N GLU A 33 -3.33 11.27 -12.83
CA GLU A 33 -4.67 11.32 -13.46
C GLU A 33 -4.85 10.21 -14.51
N PHE A 34 -3.80 9.92 -15.30
CA PHE A 34 -3.81 8.83 -16.28
C PHE A 34 -4.08 7.46 -15.66
N ASP A 35 -3.56 7.20 -14.45
CA ASP A 35 -3.84 5.95 -13.74
C ASP A 35 -5.32 5.85 -13.35
N PHE A 36 -5.94 6.97 -12.94
CA PHE A 36 -7.37 7.04 -12.61
C PHE A 36 -8.27 6.97 -13.85
N GLU A 37 -7.86 7.54 -14.97
CA GLU A 37 -8.59 7.40 -16.24
C GLU A 37 -8.59 5.95 -16.71
N ASN A 38 -7.43 5.27 -16.67
CA ASN A 38 -7.34 3.85 -17.01
C ASN A 38 -8.12 2.96 -16.04
N ALA A 39 -8.23 3.34 -14.77
CA ALA A 39 -9.02 2.61 -13.79
C ALA A 39 -10.51 2.51 -14.19
N GLU A 40 -11.06 3.52 -14.87
CA GLU A 40 -12.44 3.50 -15.36
C GLU A 40 -12.62 2.64 -16.61
N LEU A 41 -11.52 2.28 -17.28
CA LEU A 41 -11.50 1.43 -18.48
C LEU A 41 -11.30 -0.05 -18.16
N LEU A 42 -11.00 -0.40 -16.90
CA LEU A 42 -10.79 -1.79 -16.50
C LEU A 42 -12.03 -2.64 -16.77
N THR A 43 -11.81 -3.76 -17.45
CA THR A 43 -12.84 -4.76 -17.70
C THR A 43 -13.18 -5.53 -16.42
N LYS A 44 -14.32 -6.23 -16.44
CA LYS A 44 -14.70 -7.09 -15.30
C LYS A 44 -13.69 -8.20 -15.04
N ASP A 45 -13.11 -8.77 -16.09
CA ASP A 45 -12.15 -9.87 -15.97
C ASP A 45 -10.79 -9.39 -15.41
N GLU A 46 -10.42 -8.14 -15.70
CA GLU A 46 -9.25 -7.49 -15.08
C GLU A 46 -9.49 -7.13 -13.61
N LEU A 47 -10.72 -6.76 -13.23
CA LEU A 47 -11.07 -6.46 -11.84
C LEU A 47 -11.27 -7.71 -10.99
N TYR A 48 -11.91 -8.73 -11.57
CA TYR A 48 -12.35 -9.94 -10.89
C TYR A 48 -11.88 -11.13 -11.71
N ASN A 49 -10.59 -11.45 -11.61
CA ASN A 49 -10.04 -12.61 -12.27
C ASN A 49 -10.64 -13.88 -11.64
N PRO A 50 -11.47 -14.66 -12.35
CA PRO A 50 -12.12 -15.84 -11.77
C PRO A 50 -11.14 -16.97 -11.45
N ASN A 51 -9.90 -16.89 -11.95
CA ASN A 51 -8.83 -17.84 -11.66
C ASN A 51 -7.86 -17.32 -10.59
N ALA A 52 -8.11 -16.16 -9.98
CA ALA A 52 -7.30 -15.68 -8.88
C ALA A 52 -7.48 -16.58 -7.65
N LEU A 53 -6.39 -16.80 -6.93
CA LEU A 53 -6.41 -17.51 -5.65
C LEU A 53 -7.15 -16.65 -4.62
N SER A 54 -7.91 -17.29 -3.74
CA SER A 54 -8.53 -16.57 -2.62
C SER A 54 -7.48 -15.96 -1.71
N LEU A 55 -7.82 -14.86 -1.01
CA LEU A 55 -6.94 -14.24 -0.01
C LEU A 55 -6.37 -15.23 1.01
N GLU A 56 -7.18 -16.21 1.44
CA GLU A 56 -6.74 -17.27 2.35
C GLU A 56 -5.69 -18.19 1.71
N GLU A 57 -5.84 -18.48 0.42
CA GLU A 57 -4.85 -19.27 -0.34
C GLU A 57 -3.57 -18.49 -0.60
N VAL A 58 -3.68 -17.20 -0.92
CA VAL A 58 -2.52 -16.31 -1.09
C VAL A 58 -1.73 -16.19 0.22
N ASN A 59 -2.44 -16.12 1.36
CA ASN A 59 -1.86 -15.99 2.69
C ASN A 59 -1.71 -17.31 3.44
N LYS A 60 -1.82 -18.47 2.78
CA LYS A 60 -1.89 -19.80 3.44
C LYS A 60 -0.78 -20.10 4.46
N HIS A 61 0.37 -19.45 4.33
CA HIS A 61 1.54 -19.63 5.20
C HIS A 61 1.91 -18.41 6.03
N ARG A 62 1.19 -17.28 5.92
CA ARG A 62 1.54 -16.00 6.57
C ARG A 62 0.29 -15.19 6.95
N SER A 63 0.37 -14.42 8.03
CA SER A 63 -0.67 -13.45 8.38
C SER A 63 -0.53 -12.22 7.50
N ASP A 64 -1.64 -11.71 6.97
CA ASP A 64 -1.74 -10.42 6.26
C ASP A 64 -1.69 -9.21 7.21
N ILE A 65 -1.91 -9.41 8.50
CA ILE A 65 -1.70 -8.35 9.50
C ILE A 65 -0.28 -8.40 10.04
N ARG A 66 0.49 -7.34 9.79
CA ARG A 66 1.82 -7.11 10.39
C ARG A 66 1.68 -6.36 11.73
N GLY A 67 2.33 -6.85 12.78
CA GLY A 67 2.32 -6.23 14.09
C GLY A 67 2.80 -7.16 15.20
N PRO A 68 2.95 -6.67 16.45
CA PRO A 68 3.18 -7.54 17.59
C PRO A 68 2.07 -8.59 17.61
N ILE A 69 2.42 -9.88 17.71
CA ILE A 69 1.50 -11.04 17.69
C ILE A 69 0.20 -10.58 18.33
N ALA A 70 -0.83 -10.39 17.49
CA ALA A 70 -2.14 -10.02 17.98
C ALA A 70 -2.48 -11.09 19.01
N SER A 71 -2.45 -10.72 20.29
CA SER A 71 -2.84 -11.64 21.34
C SER A 71 -4.17 -12.23 20.87
N LYS A 72 -4.35 -13.55 20.95
CA LYS A 72 -5.63 -14.27 20.67
C LYS A 72 -6.83 -13.75 21.49
N LYS A 73 -6.74 -12.56 22.07
CA LYS A 73 -7.82 -11.77 22.59
C LYS A 73 -8.72 -11.40 21.41
N ARG A 74 -9.79 -12.17 21.25
CA ARG A 74 -10.93 -11.83 20.40
C ARG A 74 -11.24 -10.36 20.57
N PHE A 75 -11.00 -9.57 19.53
CA PHE A 75 -11.43 -8.18 19.53
C PHE A 75 -12.96 -8.19 19.55
N ARG A 76 -13.59 -7.56 20.54
CA ARG A 76 -15.07 -7.45 20.60
C ARG A 76 -15.63 -6.58 19.44
N ARG A 77 -14.75 -5.90 18.70
CA ARG A 77 -15.03 -5.03 17.55
C ARG A 77 -13.89 -5.19 16.56
N ASN A 78 -14.20 -5.19 15.27
CA ASN A 78 -13.20 -5.40 14.23
C ASN A 78 -12.48 -4.11 13.84
N GLY A 79 -13.04 -2.93 14.16
CA GLY A 79 -12.41 -1.63 13.91
C GLY A 79 -11.64 -1.08 15.12
N ILE A 80 -10.51 -0.44 14.87
CA ILE A 80 -9.78 0.33 15.88
C ILE A 80 -10.64 1.48 16.40
N ASN A 81 -10.57 1.73 17.71
CA ASN A 81 -11.22 2.87 18.36
C ASN A 81 -10.24 3.83 19.04
N LYS A 82 -8.93 3.54 18.95
CA LYS A 82 -7.88 4.34 19.58
C LYS A 82 -7.53 5.52 18.65
N PRO A 83 -7.78 6.79 19.04
CA PRO A 83 -7.55 7.94 18.17
C PRO A 83 -6.12 8.05 17.64
N THR A 84 -5.12 7.65 18.44
CA THR A 84 -3.71 7.67 18.02
C THR A 84 -3.39 6.69 16.88
N LYS A 85 -4.25 5.69 16.64
CA LYS A 85 -4.14 4.71 15.55
C LYS A 85 -4.99 5.10 14.34
N LEU A 86 -5.80 6.15 14.42
CA LEU A 86 -6.54 6.67 13.29
C LEU A 86 -5.65 7.61 12.46
N TRP A 87 -5.92 7.65 11.16
CA TRP A 87 -5.35 8.64 10.25
C TRP A 87 -5.99 10.01 10.51
N PRO A 88 -5.22 11.06 10.85
CA PRO A 88 -5.76 12.37 11.17
C PRO A 88 -6.62 12.93 10.03
N GLY A 89 -7.86 13.31 10.34
CA GLY A 89 -8.81 13.84 9.36
C GLY A 89 -9.20 12.86 8.25
N GLY A 90 -8.92 11.56 8.40
CA GLY A 90 -9.14 10.57 7.34
C GLY A 90 -8.21 10.73 6.13
N LYS A 91 -7.15 11.53 6.25
CA LYS A 91 -6.13 11.73 5.22
C LYS A 91 -5.05 10.66 5.36
N ILE A 92 -4.80 9.92 4.29
CA ILE A 92 -3.80 8.86 4.22
C ILE A 92 -2.78 9.25 3.15
N PRO A 93 -1.69 9.93 3.51
CA PRO A 93 -0.61 10.22 2.59
C PRO A 93 0.00 8.90 2.11
N TYR A 94 0.24 8.74 0.81
CA TYR A 94 0.87 7.54 0.27
C TYR A 94 1.93 7.85 -0.78
N SER A 95 2.88 6.93 -0.91
CA SER A 95 3.72 6.80 -2.09
C SER A 95 3.74 5.34 -2.54
N ILE A 96 4.06 5.12 -3.81
CA ILE A 96 4.03 3.80 -4.43
C ILE A 96 5.38 3.45 -5.05
N SER A 97 5.74 2.17 -5.01
CA SER A 97 6.91 1.63 -5.71
C SER A 97 6.84 1.94 -7.21
N PRO A 98 7.97 2.29 -7.85
CA PRO A 98 8.03 2.48 -9.29
C PRO A 98 7.89 1.17 -10.08
N HIS A 99 7.89 0.01 -9.43
CA HIS A 99 7.87 -1.30 -10.08
C HIS A 99 6.46 -1.80 -10.47
N TYR A 100 5.41 -1.02 -10.19
CA TYR A 100 4.06 -1.35 -10.65
C TYR A 100 3.90 -1.04 -12.14
N THR A 101 3.37 -2.00 -12.88
CA THR A 101 2.96 -1.85 -14.28
C THR A 101 1.75 -0.92 -14.39
N ASN A 102 1.45 -0.44 -15.61
CA ASN A 102 0.29 0.43 -15.85
C ASN A 102 -1.04 -0.21 -15.42
N LEU A 103 -1.21 -1.53 -15.64
CA LEU A 103 -2.41 -2.26 -15.23
C LEU A 103 -2.53 -2.30 -13.69
N GLU A 104 -1.45 -2.60 -13.00
CA GLU A 104 -1.43 -2.64 -11.53
C GLU A 104 -1.68 -1.27 -10.91
N ARG A 105 -1.13 -0.21 -11.52
CA ARG A 105 -1.41 1.17 -11.12
C ARG A 105 -2.88 1.55 -11.34
N ALA A 106 -3.49 1.12 -12.45
CA ALA A 106 -4.92 1.31 -12.70
C ALA A 106 -5.77 0.56 -11.66
N LEU A 107 -5.38 -0.66 -11.26
CA LEU A 107 -6.05 -1.41 -10.19
C LEU A 107 -5.94 -0.71 -8.82
N LEU A 108 -4.76 -0.19 -8.48
CA LEU A 108 -4.56 0.63 -7.27
C LEU A 108 -5.41 1.91 -7.31
N ALA A 109 -5.45 2.59 -8.46
CA ALA A 109 -6.26 3.79 -8.67
C ALA A 109 -7.75 3.49 -8.53
N ARG A 110 -8.21 2.36 -9.08
CA ARG A 110 -9.59 1.87 -8.93
C ARG A 110 -9.94 1.65 -7.46
N ALA A 111 -9.07 1.00 -6.69
CA ALA A 111 -9.29 0.75 -5.26
C ALA A 111 -9.33 2.05 -4.45
N ILE A 112 -8.39 2.97 -4.69
CA ILE A 112 -8.39 4.31 -4.07
C ILE A 112 -9.68 5.07 -4.39
N LYS A 113 -10.11 5.05 -5.66
CA LYS A 113 -11.35 5.70 -6.08
C LYS A 113 -12.56 5.12 -5.35
N GLN A 114 -12.64 3.79 -5.18
CA GLN A 114 -13.72 3.17 -4.42
C GLN A 114 -13.80 3.72 -2.98
N TYR A 115 -12.66 3.89 -2.30
CA TYR A 115 -12.65 4.51 -0.98
C TYR A 115 -13.11 5.98 -1.03
N HIS A 116 -12.68 6.73 -2.03
CA HIS A 116 -13.07 8.14 -2.20
C HIS A 116 -14.58 8.29 -2.45
N ASP A 117 -15.17 7.41 -3.27
CA ASP A 117 -16.58 7.42 -3.65
C ASP A 117 -17.50 6.95 -2.51
N LYS A 118 -17.05 5.99 -1.70
CA LYS A 118 -17.89 5.30 -0.71
C LYS A 118 -17.67 5.76 0.73
N THR A 119 -16.61 6.50 0.99
CA THR A 119 -16.23 6.91 2.36
C THR A 119 -15.72 8.35 2.39
N CYS A 120 -15.47 8.86 3.60
CA CYS A 120 -14.79 10.14 3.79
C CYS A 120 -13.25 10.03 3.80
N LEU A 121 -12.69 8.84 3.61
CA LEU A 121 -11.24 8.62 3.62
C LEU A 121 -10.60 9.11 2.32
N ARG A 122 -9.43 9.72 2.44
CA ARG A 122 -8.71 10.33 1.32
C ARG A 122 -7.27 9.86 1.30
N PHE A 123 -7.01 8.87 0.45
CA PHE A 123 -5.66 8.53 0.00
C PHE A 123 -5.16 9.64 -0.91
N VAL A 124 -4.04 10.26 -0.55
CA VAL A 124 -3.48 11.40 -1.29
C VAL A 124 -1.99 11.21 -1.51
N PRO A 125 -1.44 11.67 -2.65
CA PRO A 125 -0.01 11.69 -2.86
C PRO A 125 0.72 12.35 -1.68
N ARG A 126 1.74 11.66 -1.17
CA ARG A 126 2.56 12.14 -0.07
C ARG A 126 3.31 13.42 -0.47
N SER A 127 3.36 14.39 0.43
CA SER A 127 4.29 15.51 0.38
C SER A 127 5.64 15.20 1.04
N LEU A 128 6.72 15.84 0.59
CA LEU A 128 8.08 15.59 1.08
C LEU A 128 8.26 15.73 2.61
N TYR A 129 7.38 16.49 3.28
CA TYR A 129 7.47 16.79 4.71
C TYR A 129 6.57 15.91 5.58
N GLU A 130 5.76 15.02 5.00
CA GLU A 130 4.93 14.09 5.77
C GLU A 130 5.77 12.91 6.25
N GLY A 131 6.05 12.86 7.55
CA GLY A 131 6.79 11.76 8.18
C GLY A 131 5.96 10.47 8.35
N ASP A 132 4.63 10.63 8.49
CA ASP A 132 3.69 9.52 8.60
C ASP A 132 3.00 9.29 7.26
N TYR A 133 3.24 8.14 6.62
CA TYR A 133 2.64 7.83 5.33
C TYR A 133 2.65 6.33 5.05
N LEU A 134 1.82 5.95 4.09
CA LEU A 134 1.74 4.60 3.56
C LEU A 134 2.67 4.45 2.35
N PHE A 135 3.66 3.57 2.43
CA PHE A 135 4.39 3.09 1.27
C PHE A 135 3.71 1.83 0.72
N ILE A 136 3.28 1.88 -0.53
CA ILE A 136 2.68 0.74 -1.25
C ILE A 136 3.75 0.14 -2.15
N GLY A 137 4.08 -1.14 -1.98
CA GLY A 137 5.16 -1.74 -2.77
C GLY A 137 5.12 -3.26 -2.83
N LYS A 138 5.92 -3.80 -3.75
CA LYS A 138 6.16 -5.25 -3.88
C LYS A 138 7.27 -5.64 -2.91
N ILE A 139 6.90 -6.05 -1.69
CA ILE A 139 7.86 -6.41 -0.64
C ILE A 139 7.93 -7.92 -0.46
N ASP A 140 6.89 -8.54 0.12
CA ASP A 140 6.83 -9.99 0.32
C ASP A 140 5.40 -10.45 0.66
N GLY A 141 4.64 -10.87 -0.35
CA GLY A 141 3.23 -11.27 -0.19
C GLY A 141 2.28 -10.10 0.07
N CYS A 142 1.08 -10.39 0.58
CA CYS A 142 0.01 -9.42 0.81
C CYS A 142 -0.12 -9.15 2.31
N PHE A 143 0.23 -7.93 2.75
CA PHE A 143 0.07 -7.57 4.15
C PHE A 143 0.07 -6.06 4.39
N SER A 144 -0.45 -5.66 5.54
CA SER A 144 -0.23 -4.33 6.11
C SER A 144 -0.39 -4.32 7.63
N GLU A 145 -0.01 -3.21 8.27
CA GLU A 145 -0.39 -2.96 9.66
C GLU A 145 -1.82 -2.41 9.79
N VAL A 146 -2.46 -2.69 10.93
CA VAL A 146 -3.82 -2.20 11.20
C VAL A 146 -3.80 -0.76 11.76
N GLY A 147 -4.41 0.15 11.00
CA GLY A 147 -4.44 1.58 11.30
C GLY A 147 -3.07 2.25 11.13
N ARG A 148 -2.97 3.51 11.55
CA ARG A 148 -1.74 4.32 11.48
C ARG A 148 -0.70 3.84 12.50
N THR A 149 0.54 3.59 12.06
CA THR A 149 1.65 3.14 12.93
C THR A 149 2.61 4.24 13.39
N ASN A 150 2.50 5.46 12.83
CA ASN A 150 3.50 6.54 12.86
C ASN A 150 4.77 6.17 12.09
N GLY A 151 5.38 7.14 11.41
CA GLY A 151 6.47 6.91 10.46
C GLY A 151 5.99 6.26 9.16
N VAL A 152 6.92 5.59 8.47
CA VAL A 152 6.63 4.83 7.26
C VAL A 152 5.90 3.54 7.61
N GLN A 153 4.71 3.36 7.06
CA GLN A 153 3.93 2.14 7.15
C GLN A 153 3.94 1.43 5.79
N VAL A 154 4.03 0.10 5.77
CA VAL A 154 4.12 -0.65 4.51
C VAL A 154 2.80 -1.35 4.22
N LEU A 155 2.29 -1.13 3.00
CA LEU A 155 1.31 -1.99 2.36
C LEU A 155 2.04 -2.81 1.30
N SER A 156 2.26 -4.09 1.60
CA SER A 156 2.86 -5.02 0.65
C SER A 156 1.78 -5.57 -0.27
N LEU A 157 1.92 -5.29 -1.56
CA LEU A 157 1.11 -5.85 -2.62
C LEU A 157 2.07 -6.35 -3.69
N ASP A 158 2.54 -7.58 -3.49
CA ASP A 158 3.42 -8.31 -4.43
C ASP A 158 2.62 -8.88 -5.61
N ASP A 159 3.27 -9.47 -6.63
CA ASP A 159 2.64 -9.86 -7.91
C ASP A 159 1.34 -10.70 -7.76
N GLY A 160 1.24 -11.55 -6.74
CA GLY A 160 0.05 -12.34 -6.43
C GLY A 160 -1.08 -11.60 -5.70
N CYS A 161 -0.88 -10.33 -5.36
CA CYS A 161 -1.78 -9.50 -4.55
C CYS A 161 -2.53 -8.45 -5.37
N LEU A 162 -2.21 -8.28 -6.66
CA LEU A 162 -2.76 -7.23 -7.52
C LEU A 162 -4.11 -7.66 -8.11
N GLU A 163 -5.02 -8.10 -7.24
CA GLU A 163 -6.43 -8.24 -7.52
C GLU A 163 -7.19 -7.13 -6.80
N TYR A 164 -8.22 -6.57 -7.43
CA TYR A 164 -8.99 -5.47 -6.84
C TYR A 164 -9.54 -5.80 -5.44
N THR A 165 -10.00 -7.03 -5.23
CA THR A 165 -10.53 -7.49 -3.93
C THR A 165 -9.45 -7.53 -2.85
N THR A 166 -8.29 -8.09 -3.17
CA THR A 166 -7.10 -8.13 -2.30
C THR A 166 -6.60 -6.74 -1.95
N ILE A 167 -6.49 -5.85 -2.93
CA ILE A 167 -6.07 -4.45 -2.69
C ILE A 167 -7.05 -3.77 -1.72
N ILE A 168 -8.36 -3.90 -1.94
CA ILE A 168 -9.38 -3.31 -1.05
C ILE A 168 -9.26 -3.86 0.38
N HIS A 169 -9.04 -5.17 0.52
CA HIS A 169 -8.87 -5.85 1.81
C HIS A 169 -7.62 -5.36 2.56
N GLU A 170 -6.47 -5.30 1.90
CA GLU A 170 -5.26 -4.82 2.56
C GLU A 170 -5.35 -3.33 2.90
N MET A 171 -5.98 -2.52 2.04
CA MET A 171 -6.30 -1.12 2.38
C MET A 171 -7.27 -1.03 3.56
N MET A 172 -8.15 -2.03 3.76
CA MET A 172 -9.07 -2.08 4.89
C MET A 172 -8.32 -2.26 6.22
N HIS A 173 -7.22 -3.01 6.22
CA HIS A 173 -6.29 -3.07 7.36
C HIS A 173 -5.64 -1.71 7.61
N VAL A 174 -5.11 -1.05 6.58
CA VAL A 174 -4.50 0.29 6.70
C VAL A 174 -5.44 1.32 7.33
N VAL A 175 -6.73 1.30 6.98
CA VAL A 175 -7.72 2.25 7.53
C VAL A 175 -8.12 1.90 8.97
N GLY A 176 -7.89 0.65 9.41
CA GLY A 176 -7.98 0.26 10.81
C GLY A 176 -8.94 -0.88 11.14
N PHE A 177 -9.22 -1.80 10.23
CA PHE A 177 -10.01 -2.99 10.56
C PHE A 177 -9.14 -4.25 10.65
N TYR A 178 -9.47 -5.13 11.58
CA TYR A 178 -9.04 -6.51 11.66
C TYR A 178 -9.99 -7.41 10.87
N HIS A 179 -9.64 -8.69 10.68
CA HIS A 179 -10.56 -9.68 10.13
C HIS A 179 -11.85 -9.79 10.95
N GLU A 180 -12.95 -10.08 10.25
CA GLU A 180 -14.26 -10.19 10.90
C GLU A 180 -14.39 -11.44 11.78
N HIS A 181 -13.68 -12.52 11.44
CA HIS A 181 -13.70 -13.79 12.16
C HIS A 181 -12.26 -14.25 12.43
N GLY A 182 -11.82 -14.14 13.69
CA GLY A 182 -10.53 -14.65 14.18
C GLY A 182 -10.68 -15.67 15.30
#